data_AF-A0A924A359-F1
#
_entry.id   AF-A0A924A359-F1
#
_cell.length_a   1.000
_cell.length_b   1.000
_cell.length_c   1.000
_cell.angle_alpha   90.00
_cell.angle_beta   90.00
_cell.angle_gamma   90.00
#
_symmetry.space_group_name_H-M   'P 1'
#
loop_
_entity.id
_entity.type
_entity.pdbx_description
1 polymer ?
#
loop_
_entity_poly.entity_id
_entity_poly.type
_entity_poly.pdbx_seq_one_letter_code
_entity_poly.pdbx_strand_id
1 'polypeptide(L)'
;MSDTKKVVEKKKPGIKVPNIPKKPQKGPKFNIFWVYAAIIIAIIGGQFLLSGDNSKEVTYQTFEQKMLLNGDVQKVVAYKADDLVKAEVYIKKDRLGKEEYKQYQSNNSFGGAASGPTVYFNAGSMDLLVKQLADSQKELAADQPRVSAEITTKNNPLASWFLTIIVPVLLLIAFWVFIMRKMGGGGGGGGQLFSIGKSKATLFDKESQVNTTFDDVAGLEEAKQEVMEIVDFLKNPSKYTNLGGKIPKGALLVGAPGTGKTLLAKAVAGEAQVPFFSLSGSDFVEMFVGVGASRVRDLFKQAKDKAPCIIFIDEVDAIGRARGKNGMMGG
;
A
#
# COMPACT_ATOMS: atom_id res chain seq x y z
N MET A 1 20.24 69.58 53.34
CA MET A 1 20.79 69.59 51.96
C MET A 1 20.99 68.16 51.53
N SER A 2 20.59 67.87 50.29
CA SER A 2 20.94 66.68 49.49
C SER A 2 20.05 65.44 49.63
N ASP A 3 18.84 65.58 49.06
CA ASP A 3 18.08 64.49 48.46
C ASP A 3 18.94 63.67 47.48
N THR A 4 18.96 62.34 47.63
CA THR A 4 19.45 61.44 46.58
C THR A 4 18.30 60.58 46.08
N LYS A 5 17.80 60.95 44.89
CA LYS A 5 16.70 60.34 44.15
C LYS A 5 16.99 58.86 43.85
N LYS A 6 16.11 57.96 44.28
CA LYS A 6 16.00 56.61 43.69
C LYS A 6 15.32 56.74 42.32
N VAL A 7 16.05 56.38 41.26
CA VAL A 7 15.51 56.25 39.91
C VAL A 7 14.64 55.00 39.86
N VAL A 8 13.34 55.17 39.62
CA VAL A 8 12.38 54.08 39.39
C VAL A 8 12.40 53.74 37.90
N GLU A 9 12.89 52.56 37.57
CA GLU A 9 12.91 52.03 36.20
C GLU A 9 11.48 51.59 35.79
N LYS A 10 10.84 52.34 34.88
CA LYS A 10 9.53 51.97 34.32
C LYS A 10 9.69 50.81 33.33
N LYS A 11 9.26 49.60 33.69
CA LYS A 11 9.09 48.47 32.76
C LYS A 11 8.08 48.85 31.66
N LYS A 12 8.52 48.81 30.39
CA LYS A 12 7.66 48.96 29.21
C LYS A 12 6.65 47.81 29.13
N PRO A 13 5.39 48.05 28.71
CA PRO A 13 4.42 46.98 28.52
C PRO A 13 4.83 46.10 27.34
N GLY A 14 5.02 44.81 27.59
CA GLY A 14 5.34 43.82 26.55
C GLY A 14 4.17 43.67 25.57
N ILE A 15 4.45 43.92 24.29
CA ILE A 15 3.53 43.66 23.19
C ILE A 15 3.35 42.14 23.10
N LYS A 16 2.13 41.64 23.38
CA LYS A 16 1.77 40.23 23.15
C LYS A 16 1.64 40.01 21.65
N VAL A 17 2.58 39.29 21.07
CA VAL A 17 2.50 38.83 19.69
C VAL A 17 1.35 37.81 19.58
N PRO A 18 0.37 37.97 18.68
CA PRO A 18 -0.69 36.97 18.50
C PRO A 18 -0.08 35.67 17.98
N ASN A 19 -0.37 34.56 18.68
CA ASN A 19 0.03 33.22 18.29
C ASN A 19 -0.80 32.77 17.09
N ILE A 20 -0.30 33.02 15.88
CA ILE A 20 -0.89 32.52 14.64
C ILE A 20 -0.62 31.00 14.59
N PRO A 21 -1.65 30.13 14.61
CA PRO A 21 -1.45 28.70 14.50
C PRO A 21 -0.81 28.39 13.13
N LYS A 22 0.38 27.78 13.15
CA LYS A 22 1.05 27.28 11.94
C LYS A 22 0.10 26.34 11.20
N LYS A 23 -0.30 26.70 9.97
CA LYS A 23 -1.05 25.81 9.08
C LYS A 23 -0.32 24.47 9.00
N PRO A 24 -1.02 23.33 9.13
CA PRO A 24 -0.38 22.03 9.00
C PRO A 24 0.24 21.92 7.60
N GLN A 25 1.55 21.75 7.53
CA GLN A 25 2.24 21.46 6.28
C GLN A 25 1.62 20.19 5.69
N LYS A 26 0.96 20.35 4.53
CA LYS A 26 0.51 19.22 3.73
C LYS A 26 1.76 18.43 3.33
N GLY A 27 1.95 17.26 3.94
CA GLY A 27 2.97 16.31 3.51
C GLY A 27 2.80 15.98 2.02
N PRO A 28 3.87 15.50 1.35
CA PRO A 28 3.84 15.21 -0.06
C PRO A 28 2.71 14.21 -0.34
N LYS A 29 1.80 14.59 -1.25
CA LYS A 29 0.71 13.72 -1.66
C LYS A 29 1.32 12.52 -2.37
N PHE A 30 1.27 11.35 -1.73
CA PHE A 30 1.79 10.12 -2.30
C PHE A 30 1.01 9.83 -3.58
N ASN A 31 1.67 10.04 -4.72
CA ASN A 31 1.06 9.84 -6.02
C ASN A 31 1.28 8.38 -6.42
N ILE A 32 0.19 7.62 -6.56
CA ILE A 32 0.20 6.19 -6.87
C ILE A 32 0.99 5.87 -8.17
N PHE A 33 1.13 6.86 -9.06
CA PHE A 33 1.98 6.75 -10.25
C PHE A 33 3.46 6.45 -9.94
N TRP A 34 3.97 6.83 -8.76
CA TRP A 34 5.33 6.47 -8.34
C TRP A 34 5.50 4.98 -8.05
N VAL A 35 4.45 4.31 -7.56
CA VAL A 35 4.47 2.86 -7.32
C VAL A 35 4.49 2.13 -8.65
N TYR A 36 3.68 2.57 -9.62
CA TYR A 36 3.70 2.02 -10.98
C TYR A 36 5.05 2.25 -11.67
N ALA A 37 5.64 3.43 -11.54
CA ALA A 37 6.97 3.72 -12.06
C ALA A 37 8.05 2.79 -11.45
N ALA A 38 8.00 2.55 -10.14
CA ALA A 38 8.93 1.65 -9.47
C ALA A 38 8.81 0.19 -9.94
N ILE A 39 7.57 -0.29 -10.15
CA ILE A 39 7.32 -1.64 -10.68
C ILE A 39 7.86 -1.77 -12.11
N ILE A 40 7.62 -0.78 -12.97
CA ILE A 40 8.13 -0.78 -14.36
C ILE A 40 9.66 -0.78 -14.37
N ILE A 41 10.30 0.04 -13.54
CA ILE A 41 11.76 0.09 -13.41
C ILE A 41 12.30 -1.25 -12.90
N ALA A 42 11.63 -1.89 -11.94
CA ALA A 42 12.04 -3.21 -11.45
C ALA A 42 11.94 -4.30 -12.53
N ILE A 43 10.91 -4.26 -13.38
CA ILE A 43 10.74 -5.21 -14.50
C ILE A 43 11.82 -4.97 -15.57
N ILE A 44 12.05 -3.71 -15.96
CA ILE A 44 13.07 -3.35 -16.95
C ILE A 44 14.48 -3.64 -16.42
N GLY A 45 14.76 -3.29 -15.17
CA GLY A 45 16.03 -3.58 -14.51
C GLY A 45 16.29 -5.08 -14.37
N GLY A 46 15.25 -5.86 -14.04
CA GLY A 46 15.31 -7.32 -14.02
C GLY A 46 15.58 -7.93 -15.40
N GLN A 47 15.01 -7.36 -16.48
CA GLN A 47 15.26 -7.81 -17.85
C GLN A 47 16.73 -7.63 -18.25
N PHE A 48 17.32 -6.47 -17.96
CA PHE A 48 18.74 -6.21 -18.27
C PHE A 48 19.68 -7.14 -17.49
N LEU A 49 19.33 -7.47 -16.24
CA LEU A 49 20.12 -8.33 -15.37
C LEU A 49 20.05 -9.82 -15.76
N LEU A 50 18.95 -10.25 -16.37
CA LEU A 50 18.70 -11.64 -16.77
C LEU A 50 19.04 -11.94 -18.25
N SER A 51 19.28 -10.91 -19.08
CA SER A 51 19.45 -11.06 -20.54
C SER A 51 20.91 -11.02 -20.99
N GLY A 52 21.79 -11.76 -20.33
CA GLY A 52 23.17 -11.97 -20.80
C GLY A 52 23.27 -13.21 -21.67
N ASP A 53 23.35 -13.06 -23.00
CA ASP A 53 23.76 -14.16 -23.88
C ASP A 53 25.29 -14.28 -23.83
N ASN A 54 25.77 -15.30 -23.11
CA ASN A 54 27.17 -15.41 -22.70
C ASN A 54 27.96 -16.47 -23.52
N SER A 55 27.43 -16.90 -24.66
CA SER A 55 28.10 -17.88 -25.52
C SER A 55 29.03 -17.19 -26.53
N LYS A 56 30.23 -17.73 -26.76
CA LYS A 56 31.21 -17.17 -27.70
C LYS A 56 31.18 -17.90 -29.04
N GLU A 57 31.41 -17.18 -30.13
CA GLU A 57 31.53 -17.75 -31.46
C GLU A 57 32.92 -18.38 -31.68
N VAL A 58 32.97 -19.58 -32.25
CA VAL A 58 34.20 -20.19 -32.80
C VAL A 58 33.95 -20.73 -34.20
N THR A 59 35.02 -20.90 -34.98
CA THR A 59 34.99 -21.58 -36.28
C THR A 59 34.93 -23.10 -36.12
N TYR A 60 34.28 -23.80 -37.07
CA TYR A 60 34.17 -25.27 -37.10
C TYR A 60 35.52 -25.99 -36.89
N GLN A 61 36.59 -25.52 -37.54
CA GLN A 61 37.94 -26.10 -37.41
C GLN A 61 38.50 -26.04 -35.98
N THR A 62 38.20 -24.97 -35.25
CA THR A 62 38.65 -24.81 -33.85
C THR A 62 37.86 -25.72 -32.93
N PHE A 63 36.56 -25.89 -33.19
CA PHE A 63 35.72 -26.86 -32.50
C PHE A 63 36.20 -28.30 -32.74
N GLU A 64 36.44 -28.66 -34.00
CA GLU A 64 36.88 -30.00 -34.40
C GLU A 64 38.21 -30.38 -33.75
N GLN A 65 39.23 -29.54 -33.93
CA GLN A 65 40.59 -29.86 -33.48
C GLN A 65 40.77 -29.79 -31.96
N LYS A 66 40.11 -28.85 -31.28
CA LYS A 66 40.37 -28.59 -29.86
C LYS A 66 39.33 -29.17 -28.91
N MET A 67 38.14 -29.52 -29.39
CA MET A 67 37.03 -29.96 -28.54
C MET A 67 36.53 -31.35 -28.95
N LEU A 68 36.25 -31.56 -30.23
CA LEU A 68 35.67 -32.81 -30.73
C LEU A 68 36.68 -33.96 -30.68
N LEU A 69 37.87 -33.77 -31.27
CA LEU A 69 38.92 -34.81 -31.30
C LEU A 69 39.50 -35.13 -29.91
N ASN A 70 39.43 -34.18 -28.97
CA ASN A 70 39.87 -34.37 -27.59
C ASN A 70 38.85 -35.12 -26.71
N GLY A 71 37.64 -35.40 -27.21
CA GLY A 71 36.61 -36.15 -26.48
C GLY A 71 35.92 -35.39 -25.34
N ASP A 72 36.11 -34.07 -25.30
CA ASP A 72 35.64 -33.20 -24.22
C ASP A 72 34.18 -32.72 -24.45
N VAL A 73 33.61 -33.00 -25.63
CA VAL A 73 32.22 -32.68 -25.99
C VAL A 73 31.23 -33.67 -25.37
N GLN A 74 30.16 -33.14 -24.77
CA GLN A 74 29.05 -33.91 -24.21
C GLN A 74 27.89 -34.02 -25.20
N LYS A 75 27.49 -32.91 -25.83
CA LYS A 75 26.43 -32.88 -26.85
C LYS A 75 26.56 -31.66 -27.74
N VAL A 76 26.09 -31.79 -28.99
CA VAL A 76 25.97 -30.68 -29.94
C VAL A 76 24.48 -30.51 -30.25
N VAL A 77 23.96 -29.31 -30.05
CA VAL A 77 22.55 -28.97 -30.33
C VAL A 77 22.53 -27.98 -31.47
N ALA A 78 21.93 -28.35 -32.59
CA ALA A 78 21.84 -27.49 -33.77
C ALA A 78 20.42 -26.96 -33.91
N TYR A 79 20.29 -25.66 -34.21
CA TYR A 79 19.00 -25.03 -34.48
C TYR A 79 19.10 -24.02 -35.62
N LYS A 80 17.99 -23.82 -36.33
CA LYS A 80 17.91 -22.81 -37.39
C LYS A 80 17.80 -21.44 -36.73
N ALA A 81 18.79 -20.57 -36.97
CA ALA A 81 18.80 -19.18 -36.52
C ALA A 81 18.77 -18.31 -37.78
N ASP A 82 17.57 -17.84 -38.12
CA ASP A 82 17.30 -17.08 -39.35
C ASP A 82 17.71 -17.87 -40.62
N ASP A 83 18.77 -17.43 -41.31
CA ASP A 83 19.24 -17.98 -42.60
C ASP A 83 20.46 -18.93 -42.45
N LEU A 84 21.00 -19.08 -41.23
CA LEU A 84 22.14 -19.94 -40.92
C LEU A 84 21.79 -20.99 -39.87
N VAL A 85 22.54 -22.08 -39.82
CA VAL A 85 22.40 -23.12 -38.79
C VAL A 85 23.36 -22.81 -37.66
N LYS A 86 22.84 -22.49 -36.47
CA LYS A 86 23.67 -22.25 -35.28
C LYS A 86 23.80 -23.56 -34.50
N ALA A 87 25.03 -24.00 -34.27
CA ALA A 87 25.35 -25.21 -33.53
C ALA A 87 25.98 -24.84 -32.19
N GLU A 88 25.31 -25.21 -31.09
CA GLU A 88 25.77 -25.01 -29.72
C GLU A 88 26.44 -26.26 -29.18
N VAL A 89 27.61 -26.07 -28.56
CA VAL A 89 28.45 -27.14 -28.04
C VAL A 89 28.42 -27.12 -26.52
N TYR A 90 28.09 -28.26 -25.93
CA TYR A 90 28.11 -28.50 -24.49
C TYR A 90 29.32 -29.35 -24.15
N ILE A 91 30.19 -28.84 -23.26
CA ILE A 91 31.38 -29.54 -22.76
C ILE A 91 31.03 -30.30 -21.47
N LYS A 92 31.66 -31.46 -21.25
CA LYS A 92 31.45 -32.25 -20.01
C LYS A 92 31.82 -31.45 -18.76
N LYS A 93 30.99 -31.56 -17.71
CA LYS A 93 31.16 -30.85 -16.43
C LYS A 93 32.54 -31.05 -15.78
N ASP A 94 33.13 -32.23 -15.92
CA ASP A 94 34.44 -32.58 -15.34
C ASP A 94 35.64 -31.95 -16.07
N ARG A 95 35.42 -31.42 -17.28
CA ARG A 95 36.46 -30.83 -18.15
C ARG A 95 36.38 -29.31 -18.24
N LEU A 96 35.25 -28.73 -17.79
CA LEU A 96 35.02 -27.29 -17.76
C LEU A 96 36.04 -26.52 -16.90
N GLY A 97 36.70 -27.15 -15.92
CA GLY A 97 37.66 -26.51 -15.02
C GLY A 97 39.07 -26.24 -15.57
N LYS A 98 39.42 -26.70 -16.79
CA LYS A 98 40.76 -26.46 -17.38
C LYS A 98 40.92 -24.98 -17.79
N GLU A 99 42.15 -24.45 -17.68
CA GLU A 99 42.52 -23.07 -18.05
C GLU A 99 42.01 -22.67 -19.45
N GLU A 100 42.08 -23.60 -20.40
CA GLU A 100 41.69 -23.41 -21.80
C GLU A 100 40.18 -23.14 -22.01
N TYR A 101 39.34 -23.60 -21.08
CA TYR A 101 37.87 -23.46 -21.16
C TYR A 101 37.31 -22.33 -20.29
N LYS A 102 38.10 -21.77 -19.37
CA LYS A 102 37.70 -20.61 -18.54
C LYS A 102 37.28 -19.41 -19.38
N GLN A 103 37.91 -19.21 -20.54
CA GLN A 103 37.57 -18.12 -21.47
C GLN A 103 36.20 -18.31 -22.14
N TYR A 104 35.64 -19.52 -22.12
CA TYR A 104 34.35 -19.86 -22.73
C TYR A 104 33.27 -20.15 -21.67
N GLN A 105 33.59 -20.01 -20.39
CA GLN A 105 32.61 -20.15 -19.32
C GLN A 105 31.68 -18.93 -19.29
N SER A 106 30.38 -19.20 -19.19
CA SER A 106 29.34 -18.20 -18.97
C SER A 106 29.51 -17.60 -17.57
N ASN A 107 29.90 -16.32 -17.52
CA ASN A 107 29.79 -15.53 -16.30
C ASN A 107 28.32 -15.13 -16.11
N ASN A 108 27.51 -16.05 -15.60
CA ASN A 108 26.19 -15.65 -15.08
C ASN A 108 26.42 -14.75 -13.87
N SER A 109 26.11 -13.46 -14.01
CA SER A 109 26.17 -12.43 -12.94
C SER A 109 25.27 -12.72 -11.73
N PHE A 110 24.56 -13.85 -11.71
CA PHE A 110 23.66 -14.24 -10.64
C PHE A 110 23.68 -15.75 -10.39
N GLY A 111 24.74 -16.23 -9.71
CA GLY A 111 24.78 -17.42 -8.83
C GLY A 111 24.31 -18.80 -9.34
N GLY A 112 23.83 -18.95 -10.57
CA GLY A 112 23.36 -20.21 -11.13
C GLY A 112 24.49 -21.00 -11.78
N ALA A 113 24.54 -22.30 -11.50
CA ALA A 113 25.50 -23.22 -12.11
C ALA A 113 25.53 -23.08 -13.64
N ALA A 114 26.74 -22.93 -14.20
CA ALA A 114 27.03 -22.76 -15.62
C ALA A 114 26.63 -23.99 -16.46
N SER A 115 25.32 -24.13 -16.68
CA SER A 115 24.73 -25.20 -17.50
C SER A 115 24.27 -24.68 -18.87
N GLY A 116 24.91 -23.61 -19.35
CA GLY A 116 24.68 -23.03 -20.67
C GLY A 116 25.66 -23.55 -21.72
N PRO A 117 25.37 -23.36 -23.01
CA PRO A 117 26.29 -23.71 -24.10
C PRO A 117 27.61 -22.96 -23.94
N THR A 118 28.73 -23.67 -24.03
CA THR A 118 30.07 -23.10 -23.81
C THR A 118 30.52 -22.31 -25.04
N VAL A 119 30.17 -22.80 -26.23
CA VAL A 119 30.57 -22.20 -27.50
C VAL A 119 29.51 -22.46 -28.56
N TYR A 120 29.38 -21.58 -29.56
CA TYR A 120 28.60 -21.84 -30.75
C TYR A 120 29.40 -21.61 -32.03
N PHE A 121 28.97 -22.23 -33.12
CA PHE A 121 29.46 -21.96 -34.46
C PHE A 121 28.32 -21.93 -35.49
N ASN A 122 28.52 -21.22 -36.58
CA ASN A 122 27.55 -21.11 -37.67
C ASN A 122 27.91 -22.09 -38.79
N ALA A 123 26.95 -22.91 -39.23
CA ALA A 123 27.05 -23.85 -40.33
C ALA A 123 26.11 -23.46 -41.47
N GLY A 124 26.54 -23.70 -42.71
CA GLY A 124 25.82 -23.27 -43.92
C GLY A 124 24.54 -24.06 -44.20
N SER A 125 24.46 -25.34 -43.81
CA SER A 125 23.21 -26.12 -43.88
C SER A 125 23.20 -27.27 -42.89
N MET A 126 21.99 -27.73 -42.53
CA MET A 126 21.80 -28.81 -41.55
C MET A 126 22.39 -30.12 -42.06
N ASP A 127 22.21 -30.42 -43.36
CA ASP A 127 22.71 -31.64 -43.97
C ASP A 127 24.23 -31.66 -44.08
N LEU A 128 24.84 -30.49 -44.38
CA LEU A 128 26.30 -30.36 -44.41
C LEU A 128 26.89 -30.53 -43.00
N LEU A 129 26.24 -29.98 -41.97
CA LEU A 129 26.68 -30.13 -40.59
C LEU A 129 26.64 -31.59 -40.13
N VAL A 130 25.55 -32.32 -40.40
CA VAL A 130 25.43 -33.75 -40.05
C VAL A 130 26.49 -34.57 -40.78
N LYS A 131 26.74 -34.26 -42.06
CA LYS A 131 27.76 -34.93 -42.87
C LYS A 131 29.18 -34.65 -42.36
N GLN A 132 29.49 -33.38 -42.07
CA GLN A 132 30.79 -32.98 -41.52
C GLN A 132 31.04 -33.60 -40.14
N LEU A 133 30.04 -33.62 -39.26
CA LEU A 133 30.15 -34.31 -37.96
C LEU A 133 30.35 -35.82 -38.11
N ALA A 134 29.67 -36.45 -39.07
CA ALA A 134 29.83 -37.88 -39.35
C ALA A 134 31.23 -38.20 -39.92
N ASP A 135 31.79 -37.31 -40.74
CA ASP A 135 33.15 -37.47 -41.29
C ASP A 135 34.22 -37.20 -40.23
N SER A 136 34.10 -36.14 -39.43
CA SER A 136 34.99 -35.86 -38.29
C SER A 136 34.97 -36.97 -37.25
N GLN A 137 33.82 -37.65 -37.04
CA GLN A 137 33.71 -38.78 -36.11
C GLN A 137 34.33 -40.09 -36.60
N LYS A 138 34.65 -40.22 -37.89
CA LYS A 138 35.39 -41.38 -38.41
C LYS A 138 36.87 -41.35 -38.01
N GLU A 139 37.41 -40.18 -37.72
CA GLU A 139 38.80 -39.98 -37.28
C GLU A 139 38.99 -40.14 -35.77
N LEU A 140 37.90 -40.29 -34.99
CA LEU A 140 37.98 -40.58 -33.56
C LEU A 140 38.30 -42.05 -33.29
N ALA A 141 39.12 -42.29 -32.26
CA ALA A 141 39.40 -43.63 -31.75
C ALA A 141 38.12 -44.37 -31.32
N ALA A 142 38.06 -45.68 -31.56
CA ALA A 142 36.87 -46.53 -31.37
C ALA A 142 36.27 -46.56 -29.95
N ASP A 143 36.95 -45.97 -28.97
CA ASP A 143 36.58 -45.95 -27.54
C ASP A 143 35.91 -44.63 -27.10
N GLN A 144 35.60 -43.72 -28.04
CA GLN A 144 34.94 -42.46 -27.72
C GLN A 144 33.45 -42.43 -28.10
N PRO A 145 32.57 -41.90 -27.24
CA PRO A 145 31.13 -41.85 -27.50
C PRO A 145 30.84 -40.89 -28.67
N ARG A 146 30.18 -41.41 -29.72
CA ARG A 146 29.78 -40.63 -30.89
C ARG A 146 28.70 -39.62 -30.50
N VAL A 147 28.87 -38.37 -30.93
CA VAL A 147 27.99 -37.26 -30.55
C VAL A 147 27.00 -36.97 -31.68
N SER A 148 25.72 -37.21 -31.48
CA SER A 148 24.68 -36.84 -32.44
C SER A 148 24.27 -35.37 -32.30
N ALA A 149 24.03 -34.69 -33.42
CA ALA A 149 23.44 -33.36 -33.41
C ALA A 149 21.94 -33.45 -33.08
N GLU A 150 21.52 -32.93 -31.94
CA GLU A 150 20.10 -32.81 -31.59
C GLU A 150 19.52 -31.58 -32.30
N ILE A 151 18.55 -31.82 -33.19
CA ILE A 151 17.85 -30.74 -33.91
C ILE A 151 16.77 -30.21 -32.98
N THR A 152 16.90 -28.96 -32.55
CA THR A 152 15.88 -28.30 -31.74
C THR A 152 15.42 -27.02 -32.40
N THR A 153 14.14 -26.71 -32.30
CA THR A 153 13.60 -25.42 -32.75
C THR A 153 13.64 -24.47 -31.56
N LYS A 154 14.62 -23.57 -31.52
CA LYS A 154 14.61 -22.49 -30.53
C LYS A 154 13.63 -21.42 -30.96
N ASN A 155 12.44 -21.44 -30.38
CA ASN A 155 11.53 -20.30 -30.46
C ASN A 155 12.15 -19.13 -29.69
N ASN A 156 12.17 -17.94 -30.29
CA ASN A 156 12.80 -16.74 -29.72
C ASN A 156 12.29 -16.50 -28.28
N PRO A 157 13.08 -16.85 -27.24
CA PRO A 157 12.59 -16.85 -25.86
C PRO A 157 12.21 -15.45 -25.37
N LEU A 158 12.82 -14.42 -25.96
CA LEU A 158 12.52 -13.02 -25.67
C LEU A 158 11.14 -12.61 -26.20
N ALA A 159 10.79 -13.03 -27.43
CA ALA A 159 9.50 -12.69 -28.03
C ALA A 159 8.32 -13.40 -27.34
N SER A 160 8.51 -14.68 -26.98
CA SER A 160 7.49 -15.44 -26.24
C SER A 160 7.32 -14.92 -24.81
N TRP A 161 8.41 -14.59 -24.11
CA TRP A 161 8.37 -14.02 -22.76
C TRP A 161 7.76 -12.60 -22.73
N PHE A 162 8.08 -11.76 -23.70
CA PHE A 162 7.51 -10.41 -23.84
C PHE A 162 5.98 -10.47 -23.99
N LEU A 163 5.48 -11.32 -24.90
CA LEU A 163 4.04 -11.48 -25.11
C LEU A 163 3.34 -12.10 -23.90
N THR A 164 3.95 -13.10 -23.24
CA THR A 164 3.33 -13.77 -22.09
C THR A 164 3.30 -12.90 -20.83
N ILE A 165 4.22 -11.96 -20.64
CA ILE A 165 4.22 -11.08 -19.44
C ILE A 165 3.54 -9.74 -19.70
N ILE A 166 3.76 -9.10 -20.84
CA ILE A 166 3.24 -7.76 -21.08
C ILE A 166 1.74 -7.77 -21.33
N VAL A 167 1.21 -8.77 -22.03
CA VAL A 167 -0.23 -8.88 -22.27
C VAL A 167 -1.04 -8.97 -20.96
N PRO A 168 -0.74 -9.87 -20.00
CA PRO A 168 -1.49 -9.91 -18.75
C PRO A 168 -1.26 -8.67 -17.87
N VAL A 169 -0.06 -8.08 -17.86
CA VAL A 169 0.18 -6.82 -17.12
C VAL A 169 -0.62 -5.66 -17.71
N LEU A 170 -0.65 -5.52 -19.05
CA LEU A 170 -1.47 -4.52 -19.71
C LEU A 170 -2.96 -4.74 -19.47
N LEU A 171 -3.43 -5.99 -19.48
CA LEU A 171 -4.83 -6.31 -19.16
C LEU A 171 -5.16 -5.96 -17.70
N LEU A 172 -4.25 -6.20 -16.76
CA LEU A 172 -4.44 -5.84 -15.35
C LEU A 172 -4.50 -4.32 -15.18
N ILE A 173 -3.62 -3.58 -15.86
CA ILE A 173 -3.65 -2.10 -15.88
C ILE A 173 -4.95 -1.59 -16.52
N ALA A 174 -5.36 -2.14 -17.66
CA ALA A 174 -6.60 -1.76 -18.34
C ALA A 174 -7.84 -2.06 -17.49
N PHE A 175 -7.87 -3.22 -16.83
CA PHE A 175 -8.93 -3.60 -15.89
C PHE A 175 -8.96 -2.68 -14.67
N TRP A 176 -7.80 -2.32 -14.12
CA TRP A 176 -7.71 -1.38 -13.00
C TRP A 176 -8.17 0.02 -13.39
N VAL A 177 -7.79 0.50 -14.58
CA VAL A 177 -8.27 1.77 -15.14
C VAL A 177 -9.77 1.74 -15.41
N PHE A 178 -10.30 0.61 -15.90
CA PHE A 178 -11.74 0.42 -16.10
C PHE A 178 -12.52 0.47 -14.78
N ILE A 179 -12.05 -0.21 -13.73
CA ILE A 179 -12.64 -0.12 -12.39
C ILE A 179 -12.55 1.31 -11.86
N MET A 180 -11.40 1.97 -11.97
CA MET A 180 -11.23 3.35 -11.51
C MET A 180 -12.13 4.33 -12.29
N ARG A 181 -12.40 4.11 -13.58
CA ARG A 181 -13.39 4.90 -14.35
C ARG A 181 -14.82 4.60 -13.93
N LYS A 182 -15.14 3.34 -13.61
CA LYS A 182 -16.49 2.94 -13.15
C LYS A 182 -16.77 3.38 -11.71
N MET A 183 -15.75 3.46 -10.86
CA MET A 183 -15.83 3.89 -9.46
C MET A 183 -15.54 5.39 -9.26
N GLY A 184 -15.04 6.07 -10.29
CA GLY A 184 -14.62 7.48 -10.28
C GLY A 184 -15.63 8.46 -10.89
N GLY A 185 -16.87 8.05 -11.16
CA GLY A 185 -17.94 8.89 -11.71
C GLY A 185 -18.43 10.04 -10.81
N GLY A 186 -17.86 10.22 -9.62
CA GLY A 186 -18.13 11.36 -8.76
C GLY A 186 -17.00 11.55 -7.75
N GLY A 187 -16.19 12.60 -7.95
CA GLY A 187 -15.32 13.22 -6.95
C GLY A 187 -14.53 12.32 -5.98
N GLY A 188 -13.22 12.16 -6.22
CA GLY A 188 -12.26 12.07 -5.11
C GLY A 188 -11.94 10.68 -4.54
N GLY A 189 -12.12 9.58 -5.30
CA GLY A 189 -11.84 8.20 -4.86
C GLY A 189 -10.37 7.81 -4.62
N GLY A 190 -9.43 8.75 -4.52
CA GLY A 190 -8.02 8.48 -4.18
C GLY A 190 -7.66 8.77 -2.72
N GLY A 191 -8.53 9.45 -1.96
CA GLY A 191 -8.26 9.88 -0.59
C GLY A 191 -8.84 8.98 0.51
N GLN A 192 -9.70 8.02 0.14
CA GLN A 192 -10.55 7.32 1.11
C GLN A 192 -9.81 6.17 1.82
N LEU A 193 -8.81 5.56 1.19
CA LEU A 193 -7.99 4.51 1.80
C LEU A 193 -7.06 5.02 2.91
N PHE A 194 -6.66 6.30 2.86
CA PHE A 194 -5.80 6.94 3.87
C PHE A 194 -6.59 7.77 4.91
N SER A 195 -7.93 7.75 4.87
CA SER A 195 -8.79 8.47 5.81
C SER A 195 -9.35 7.58 6.94
N ILE A 196 -8.87 6.35 7.09
CA ILE A 196 -9.33 5.34 8.06
C ILE A 196 -9.30 5.82 9.53
N GLY A 197 -8.50 6.85 9.85
CA GLY A 197 -8.41 7.39 11.21
C GLY A 197 -9.26 8.64 11.50
N LYS A 198 -9.80 9.33 10.48
CA LYS A 198 -10.55 10.56 10.71
C LYS A 198 -12.02 10.25 10.95
N SER A 199 -12.50 10.63 12.12
CA SER A 199 -13.93 10.58 12.48
C SER A 199 -14.82 11.12 11.35
N LYS A 200 -15.72 10.26 10.83
CA LYS A 200 -16.87 10.64 9.99
C LYS A 200 -17.98 11.29 10.84
N ALA A 201 -17.63 12.05 11.88
CA ALA A 201 -18.62 12.90 12.51
C ALA A 201 -19.12 13.87 11.44
N THR A 202 -20.40 13.77 11.09
CA THR A 202 -21.10 14.80 10.33
C THR A 202 -21.05 16.06 11.19
N LEU A 203 -20.03 16.89 10.95
CA LEU A 203 -19.91 18.21 11.53
C LEU A 203 -21.08 19.03 10.99
N PHE A 204 -22.18 19.03 11.73
CA PHE A 204 -23.15 20.09 11.63
C PHE A 204 -22.43 21.34 12.14
N ASP A 205 -21.92 22.13 11.21
CA ASP A 205 -21.22 23.36 11.54
C ASP A 205 -22.19 24.36 12.17
N LYS A 206 -21.68 25.42 12.79
CA LYS A 206 -22.51 26.43 13.50
C LYS A 206 -23.61 27.09 12.63
N GLU A 207 -23.58 26.90 11.32
CA GLU A 207 -24.61 27.33 10.36
C GLU A 207 -25.73 26.29 10.13
N SER A 208 -25.53 25.04 10.57
CA SER A 208 -26.55 24.00 10.62
C SER A 208 -27.12 23.90 12.04
N GLN A 209 -27.68 25.01 12.54
CA GLN A 209 -28.43 24.96 13.78
C GLN A 209 -29.48 23.85 13.71
N VAL A 210 -29.53 23.02 14.75
CA VAL A 210 -30.64 22.09 14.91
C VAL A 210 -31.86 22.97 15.16
N ASN A 211 -32.73 23.10 14.16
CA ASN A 211 -33.95 23.91 14.24
C ASN A 211 -35.06 23.24 15.08
N THR A 212 -34.78 22.09 15.69
CA THR A 212 -35.72 21.36 16.53
C THR A 212 -35.68 21.91 17.95
N THR A 213 -36.83 22.22 18.52
CA THR A 213 -37.02 22.79 19.87
C THR A 213 -37.90 21.89 20.73
N PHE A 214 -38.16 22.23 22.00
CA PHE A 214 -39.04 21.43 22.85
C PHE A 214 -40.50 21.44 22.38
N ASP A 215 -40.90 22.42 21.58
CA ASP A 215 -42.23 22.50 20.96
C ASP A 215 -42.44 21.38 19.93
N ASP A 216 -41.37 20.88 19.31
CA ASP A 216 -41.42 19.77 18.35
C ASP A 216 -41.49 18.39 19.02
N VAL A 217 -41.35 18.33 20.34
CA VAL A 217 -41.42 17.08 21.12
C VAL A 217 -42.77 17.04 21.84
N ALA A 218 -43.67 16.14 21.45
CA ALA A 218 -44.96 16.00 22.12
C ALA A 218 -44.83 15.16 23.42
N GLY A 219 -45.45 15.63 24.50
CA GLY A 219 -45.47 14.95 25.80
C GLY A 219 -44.09 14.90 26.49
N LEU A 220 -43.83 13.82 27.24
CA LEU A 220 -42.58 13.61 28.00
C LEU A 220 -42.27 14.75 29.00
N GLU A 221 -43.29 15.35 29.61
CA GLU A 221 -43.16 16.54 30.46
C GLU A 221 -42.13 16.37 31.59
N GLU A 222 -42.12 15.21 32.27
CA GLU A 222 -41.13 14.89 33.31
C GLU A 222 -39.70 14.89 32.75
N ALA A 223 -39.46 14.22 31.62
CA ALA A 223 -38.15 14.16 30.99
C ALA A 223 -37.71 15.53 30.46
N LYS A 224 -38.63 16.32 29.89
CA LYS A 224 -38.39 17.70 29.46
C LYS A 224 -37.95 18.57 30.64
N GLN A 225 -38.60 18.44 31.80
CA GLN A 225 -38.24 19.19 33.00
C GLN A 225 -36.81 18.86 33.45
N GLU A 226 -36.43 17.58 33.49
CA GLU A 226 -35.06 17.18 33.84
C GLU A 226 -34.01 17.70 32.85
N VAL A 227 -34.27 17.60 31.53
CA VAL A 227 -33.31 18.08 30.53
C VAL A 227 -33.29 19.61 30.38
N MET A 228 -34.33 20.31 30.84
CA MET A 228 -34.38 21.78 30.86
C MET A 228 -33.35 22.37 31.82
N GLU A 229 -33.00 21.68 32.90
CA GLU A 229 -31.90 22.09 33.79
C GLU A 229 -30.56 22.09 33.05
N ILE A 230 -30.34 21.12 32.16
CA ILE A 230 -29.14 21.04 31.31
C ILE A 230 -29.13 22.22 30.33
N VAL A 231 -30.28 22.58 29.77
CA VAL A 231 -30.42 23.75 28.88
C VAL A 231 -30.09 25.06 29.60
N ASP A 232 -30.68 25.32 30.79
CA ASP A 232 -30.38 26.55 31.53
C ASP A 232 -28.91 26.61 31.94
N PHE A 233 -28.32 25.47 32.28
CA PHE A 233 -26.89 25.37 32.53
C PHE A 233 -26.06 25.79 31.29
N LEU A 234 -26.38 25.24 30.11
CA LEU A 234 -25.64 25.52 28.88
C LEU A 234 -25.77 26.99 28.43
N LYS A 235 -26.92 27.62 28.69
CA LYS A 235 -27.14 29.06 28.45
C LYS A 235 -26.39 29.94 29.44
N ASN A 236 -26.36 29.56 30.72
CA ASN A 236 -25.84 30.38 31.82
C ASN A 236 -24.78 29.66 32.69
N PRO A 237 -23.66 29.17 32.11
CA PRO A 237 -22.72 28.32 32.83
C PRO A 237 -22.02 29.02 34.02
N SER A 238 -21.85 30.35 33.95
CA SER A 238 -21.23 31.15 35.01
C SER A 238 -22.07 31.21 36.29
N LYS A 239 -23.39 31.34 36.16
CA LYS A 239 -24.35 31.41 37.29
C LYS A 239 -24.22 30.18 38.19
N TYR A 240 -24.23 29.00 37.57
CA TYR A 240 -24.16 27.73 38.30
C TYR A 240 -22.76 27.44 38.84
N THR A 241 -21.71 27.80 38.10
CA THR A 241 -20.32 27.63 38.58
C THR A 241 -20.05 28.48 39.83
N ASN A 242 -20.57 29.71 39.89
CA ASN A 242 -20.44 30.60 41.05
C ASN A 242 -21.19 30.09 42.28
N LEU A 243 -22.31 29.39 42.08
CA LEU A 243 -23.09 28.74 43.14
C LEU A 243 -22.46 27.39 43.59
N GLY A 244 -21.32 27.00 43.02
CA GLY A 244 -20.65 25.73 43.33
C GLY A 244 -21.26 24.50 42.63
N GLY A 245 -22.21 24.70 41.72
CA GLY A 245 -22.83 23.64 40.93
C GLY A 245 -21.85 23.03 39.93
N LYS A 246 -21.76 21.69 39.90
CA LYS A 246 -20.99 20.96 38.90
C LYS A 246 -21.90 20.55 37.75
N ILE A 247 -21.42 20.74 36.52
CA ILE A 247 -22.13 20.32 35.31
C ILE A 247 -22.29 18.80 35.32
N PRO A 248 -23.50 18.26 35.10
CA PRO A 248 -23.66 16.86 34.74
C PRO A 248 -22.83 16.57 33.50
N LYS A 249 -21.94 15.58 33.56
CA LYS A 249 -21.04 15.25 32.43
C LYS A 249 -21.73 14.49 31.31
N GLY A 250 -22.94 14.00 31.54
CA GLY A 250 -23.76 13.28 30.58
C GLY A 250 -25.09 12.86 31.19
N ALA A 251 -26.04 12.53 30.32
CA ALA A 251 -27.34 11.95 30.66
C ALA A 251 -27.56 10.72 29.79
N LEU A 252 -28.21 9.69 30.33
CA LEU A 252 -28.54 8.46 29.61
C LEU A 252 -30.06 8.40 29.39
N LEU A 253 -30.48 8.48 28.13
CA LEU A 253 -31.89 8.35 27.76
C LEU A 253 -32.20 6.87 27.48
N VAL A 254 -33.10 6.28 28.27
CA VAL A 254 -33.50 4.87 28.16
C VAL A 254 -34.98 4.77 27.81
N GLY A 255 -35.33 3.85 26.91
CA GLY A 255 -36.70 3.59 26.51
C GLY A 255 -36.78 2.74 25.25
N ALA A 256 -37.96 2.21 24.95
CA ALA A 256 -38.22 1.44 23.72
C ALA A 256 -37.81 2.22 22.44
N PRO A 257 -37.51 1.53 21.33
CA PRO A 257 -37.27 2.20 20.05
C PRO A 257 -38.49 3.05 19.66
N GLY A 258 -38.26 4.21 19.02
CA GLY A 258 -39.33 5.11 18.57
C GLY A 258 -39.90 6.07 19.61
N THR A 259 -39.43 6.07 20.88
CA THR A 259 -39.92 6.98 21.93
C THR A 259 -39.34 8.40 21.88
N GLY A 260 -38.79 8.83 20.74
CA GLY A 260 -38.29 10.19 20.57
C GLY A 260 -36.98 10.54 21.29
N LYS A 261 -36.18 9.57 21.78
CA LYS A 261 -34.88 9.83 22.47
C LYS A 261 -33.94 10.74 21.67
N THR A 262 -33.73 10.43 20.39
CA THR A 262 -32.89 11.21 19.48
C THR A 262 -33.50 12.58 19.17
N LEU A 263 -34.83 12.67 19.15
CA LEU A 263 -35.55 13.94 18.94
C LEU A 263 -35.43 14.85 20.16
N LEU A 264 -35.59 14.32 21.37
CA LEU A 264 -35.40 15.04 22.63
C LEU A 264 -33.96 15.56 22.74
N ALA A 265 -32.95 14.75 22.41
CA ALA A 265 -31.55 15.19 22.43
C ALA A 265 -31.27 16.35 21.44
N LYS A 266 -31.90 16.30 20.26
CA LYS A 266 -31.84 17.39 19.27
C LYS A 266 -32.54 18.65 19.79
N ALA A 267 -33.72 18.51 20.39
CA ALA A 267 -34.47 19.61 21.00
C ALA A 267 -33.66 20.32 22.10
N VAL A 268 -32.99 19.57 22.99
CA VAL A 268 -32.11 20.15 24.02
C VAL A 268 -31.00 21.01 23.40
N ALA A 269 -30.42 20.58 22.29
CA ALA A 269 -29.38 21.34 21.59
C ALA A 269 -29.90 22.59 20.89
N GLY A 270 -31.07 22.49 20.24
CA GLY A 270 -31.74 23.63 19.61
C GLY A 270 -32.18 24.67 20.64
N GLU A 271 -32.74 24.23 21.77
CA GLU A 271 -33.12 25.09 22.89
C GLU A 271 -31.93 25.82 23.49
N ALA A 272 -30.81 25.13 23.69
CA ALA A 272 -29.57 25.73 24.18
C ALA A 272 -28.80 26.53 23.12
N GLN A 273 -29.18 26.43 21.83
CA GLN A 273 -28.48 27.01 20.68
C GLN A 273 -26.98 26.66 20.63
N VAL A 274 -26.64 25.42 20.95
CA VAL A 274 -25.26 24.92 20.94
C VAL A 274 -25.02 23.92 19.81
N PRO A 275 -23.78 23.76 19.32
CA PRO A 275 -23.46 22.73 18.33
C PRO A 275 -23.83 21.32 18.80
N PHE A 276 -24.41 20.53 17.90
CA PHE A 276 -24.84 19.15 18.16
C PHE A 276 -24.00 18.17 17.33
N PHE A 277 -23.21 17.35 18.02
CA PHE A 277 -22.46 16.26 17.41
C PHE A 277 -23.24 14.96 17.58
N SER A 278 -23.56 14.26 16.49
CA SER A 278 -24.31 13.00 16.51
C SER A 278 -23.48 11.87 15.92
N LEU A 279 -23.35 10.75 16.63
CA LEU A 279 -22.70 9.52 16.15
C LEU A 279 -23.48 8.29 16.65
N SER A 280 -23.39 7.17 15.94
CA SER A 280 -23.89 5.88 16.46
C SER A 280 -22.78 5.16 17.21
N GLY A 281 -23.14 4.43 18.27
CA GLY A 281 -22.24 3.56 19.02
C GLY A 281 -21.62 2.48 18.12
N SER A 282 -22.38 2.02 17.13
CA SER A 282 -21.89 1.05 16.13
C SER A 282 -20.71 1.59 15.30
N ASP A 283 -20.60 2.91 15.10
CA ASP A 283 -19.48 3.54 14.37
C ASP A 283 -18.11 3.34 15.05
N PHE A 284 -18.09 2.93 16.31
CA PHE A 284 -16.87 2.64 17.06
C PHE A 284 -16.47 1.17 17.05
N VAL A 285 -17.34 0.28 16.56
CA VAL A 285 -17.09 -1.17 16.48
C VAL A 285 -16.61 -1.48 15.07
N GLU A 286 -15.30 -1.58 14.89
CA GLU A 286 -14.68 -1.89 13.58
C GLU A 286 -13.80 -3.14 13.65
N MET A 287 -13.59 -3.78 12.49
CA MET A 287 -12.72 -4.95 12.34
C MET A 287 -11.24 -4.66 12.66
N PHE A 288 -10.83 -3.38 12.56
CA PHE A 288 -9.46 -2.96 12.79
C PHE A 288 -9.27 -2.47 14.23
N VAL A 289 -8.38 -3.14 14.96
CA VAL A 289 -8.05 -2.80 16.35
C VAL A 289 -7.59 -1.34 16.46
N GLY A 290 -8.16 -0.61 17.41
CA GLY A 290 -7.74 0.75 17.74
C GLY A 290 -8.35 1.86 16.88
N VAL A 291 -9.03 1.55 15.78
CA VAL A 291 -9.69 2.57 14.93
C VAL A 291 -10.83 3.24 15.69
N GLY A 292 -11.71 2.46 16.35
CA GLY A 292 -12.80 3.00 17.18
C GLY A 292 -12.29 3.92 18.29
N ALA A 293 -11.23 3.52 18.99
CA ALA A 293 -10.63 4.33 20.05
C ALA A 293 -10.04 5.66 19.54
N SER A 294 -9.51 5.69 18.31
CA SER A 294 -9.04 6.93 17.70
C SER A 294 -10.18 7.87 17.37
N ARG A 295 -11.29 7.35 16.86
CA ARG A 295 -12.49 8.15 16.55
C ARG A 295 -13.08 8.81 17.79
N VAL A 296 -13.16 8.09 18.91
CA VAL A 296 -13.60 8.66 20.20
C VAL A 296 -12.70 9.83 20.59
N ARG A 297 -11.37 9.66 20.54
CA ARG A 297 -10.42 10.73 20.87
C ARG A 297 -10.59 11.96 19.97
N ASP A 298 -10.71 11.76 18.67
CA ASP A 298 -10.86 12.85 17.70
C ASP A 298 -12.19 13.57 17.84
N LEU A 299 -13.29 12.85 18.14
CA LEU A 299 -14.59 13.42 18.43
C LEU A 299 -14.52 14.36 19.63
N PHE A 300 -13.98 13.88 20.76
CA PHE A 300 -13.86 14.70 21.97
C PHE A 300 -12.91 15.87 21.79
N LYS A 301 -11.90 15.75 20.93
CA LYS A 301 -11.02 16.87 20.57
C LYS A 301 -11.79 17.96 19.81
N GLN A 302 -12.54 17.59 18.78
CA GLN A 302 -13.35 18.54 18.01
C GLN A 302 -14.46 19.20 18.85
N ALA A 303 -15.09 18.44 19.74
CA ALA A 303 -16.10 18.96 20.66
C ALA A 303 -15.51 19.99 21.63
N LYS A 304 -14.32 19.75 22.18
CA LYS A 304 -13.62 20.73 23.04
C LYS A 304 -13.34 22.05 22.32
N ASP A 305 -12.97 21.99 21.04
CA ASP A 305 -12.70 23.19 20.23
C ASP A 305 -13.98 24.00 19.93
N LYS A 306 -15.17 23.36 19.97
CA LYS A 306 -16.47 23.99 19.72
C LYS A 306 -17.33 24.16 20.99
N ALA A 307 -16.75 24.09 22.18
CA ALA A 307 -17.49 24.22 23.43
C ALA A 307 -18.11 25.63 23.62
N PRO A 308 -19.30 25.76 24.26
CA PRO A 308 -20.17 24.68 24.74
C PRO A 308 -20.87 23.94 23.59
N CYS A 309 -21.00 22.62 23.68
CA CYS A 309 -21.63 21.77 22.67
C CYS A 309 -22.22 20.50 23.30
N ILE A 310 -23.11 19.82 22.57
CA ILE A 310 -23.68 18.52 22.97
C ILE A 310 -23.13 17.42 22.07
N ILE A 311 -22.73 16.30 22.68
CA ILE A 311 -22.37 15.06 21.98
C ILE A 311 -23.47 14.04 22.27
N PHE A 312 -24.12 13.57 21.21
CA PHE A 312 -25.10 12.50 21.25
C PHE A 312 -24.50 11.24 20.64
N ILE A 313 -24.53 10.16 21.43
CA ILE A 313 -24.11 8.82 21.02
C ILE A 313 -25.37 7.95 21.06
N ASP A 314 -25.91 7.62 19.89
CA ASP A 314 -27.00 6.66 19.78
C ASP A 314 -26.48 5.23 19.98
N GLU A 315 -27.32 4.28 20.38
CA GLU A 315 -26.92 2.85 20.50
C GLU A 315 -25.62 2.62 21.29
N VAL A 316 -25.48 3.31 22.43
CA VAL A 316 -24.27 3.23 23.28
C VAL A 316 -24.04 1.81 23.84
N ASP A 317 -25.06 0.96 23.85
CA ASP A 317 -24.97 -0.45 24.22
C ASP A 317 -24.04 -1.25 23.30
N ALA A 318 -23.86 -0.83 22.04
CA ALA A 318 -22.90 -1.44 21.12
C ALA A 318 -21.45 -1.37 21.62
N ILE A 319 -21.09 -0.32 22.39
CA ILE A 319 -19.74 -0.11 22.94
C ILE A 319 -19.66 -0.37 24.44
N GLY A 320 -20.79 -0.26 25.14
CA GLY A 320 -20.87 -0.29 26.60
C GLY A 320 -20.98 -1.68 27.22
N ARG A 321 -20.86 -2.76 26.43
CA ARG A 321 -20.97 -4.12 26.93
C ARG A 321 -19.87 -4.42 27.95
N ALA A 322 -20.25 -4.95 29.11
CA ALA A 322 -19.30 -5.36 30.13
C ALA A 322 -18.25 -6.30 29.51
N ARG A 323 -16.96 -6.02 29.78
CA ARG A 323 -15.88 -6.91 29.36
C ARG A 323 -16.16 -8.29 29.97
N GLY A 324 -16.23 -9.30 29.11
CA GLY A 324 -16.55 -10.66 29.53
C GLY A 324 -15.61 -11.12 30.65
N LYS A 325 -16.19 -11.47 31.80
CA LYS A 325 -15.54 -12.27 32.85
C LYS A 325 -15.43 -13.74 32.39
N ASN A 326 -14.91 -13.99 31.19
CA ASN A 326 -14.60 -15.35 30.75
C ASN A 326 -13.11 -15.61 30.92
N GLY A 327 -12.75 -15.95 32.16
CA GLY A 327 -11.45 -16.50 32.52
C GLY A 327 -11.32 -17.99 32.18
N MET A 328 -11.81 -18.44 31.03
CA MET A 328 -11.63 -19.84 30.63
C MET A 328 -11.73 -20.00 29.11
N MET A 329 -10.59 -19.84 28.43
CA MET A 329 -10.23 -20.67 27.27
C MET A 329 -8.74 -20.45 26.97
N GLY A 330 -7.90 -21.06 27.80
CA GLY A 330 -6.57 -21.49 27.40
C GLY A 330 -6.64 -23.01 27.22
N GLY A 331 -6.33 -23.45 26.01
CA GLY A 331 -6.18 -24.83 25.59
C GLY A 331 -5.33 -24.82 24.33
#